data_AF-U1N177-F1
#
_entry.id   AF-U1N177-F1
#
_cell.length_a   1.000
_cell.length_b   1.000
_cell.length_c   1.000
_cell.angle_alpha   90.00
_cell.angle_beta   90.00
_cell.angle_gamma   90.00
#
_symmetry.space_group_name_H-M   'P 1'
#
loop_
_entity.id
_entity.type
_entity.pdbx_description
1 polymer ?
#
loop_
_entity_poly.entity_id
_entity_poly.type
_entity_poly.pdbx_seq_one_letter_code
_entity_poly.pdbx_strand_id
1 'polypeptide(L)'
;MAEFSRRSVILATAAATATGAGVTTAVSGLQGSIEGQADVQAEQALTVTEISVSGDQDASFTRTSDDNTEFQAAVELNNGDSFRFVATVENSAADALNVRIVIKAPDLIDIEVQSEGESDLEDGSSDLDPDDNGDTGDAVQTGEGTFVTKISGSSSGKTQEKIGIFAEVNDTANPGSFDISAAINPLSTDN
;
A
#
# COMPACT_ATOMS: atom_id res chain seq x y z
N MET A 1 -6.43 -21.86 43.62
CA MET A 1 -7.39 -22.39 42.63
C MET A 1 -8.15 -21.20 42.07
N ALA A 2 -8.27 -21.13 40.75
CA ALA A 2 -8.60 -19.93 39.99
C ALA A 2 -10.02 -19.36 40.28
N GLU A 3 -10.10 -18.05 40.49
CA GLU A 3 -11.34 -17.27 40.43
C GLU A 3 -11.76 -17.07 38.97
N PHE A 4 -12.99 -17.47 38.64
CA PHE A 4 -13.62 -17.15 37.37
C PHE A 4 -14.34 -15.79 37.49
N SER A 5 -13.75 -14.76 36.89
CA SER A 5 -14.40 -13.46 36.68
C SER A 5 -15.49 -13.58 35.61
N ARG A 6 -16.75 -13.45 36.01
CA ARG A 6 -17.90 -13.45 35.10
C ARG A 6 -18.06 -12.04 34.51
N ARG A 7 -17.74 -11.91 33.22
CA ARG A 7 -17.99 -10.73 32.39
C ARG A 7 -19.49 -10.43 32.31
N SER A 8 -19.87 -9.22 32.71
CA SER A 8 -21.19 -8.64 32.44
C SER A 8 -21.13 -7.87 31.12
N VAL A 9 -21.84 -8.31 30.09
CA VAL A 9 -22.10 -7.52 28.88
C VAL A 9 -23.57 -7.12 28.93
N ILE A 10 -23.83 -5.84 29.15
CA ILE A 10 -25.17 -5.25 29.08
C ILE A 10 -25.39 -4.85 27.61
N LEU A 11 -26.18 -5.63 26.88
CA LEU A 11 -26.62 -5.31 25.54
C LEU A 11 -27.94 -4.53 25.64
N ALA A 12 -27.86 -3.20 25.51
CA ALA A 12 -29.04 -2.34 25.49
C ALA A 12 -29.68 -2.37 24.09
N THR A 13 -30.65 -3.25 23.90
CA THR A 13 -31.50 -3.30 22.71
C THR A 13 -32.55 -2.19 22.78
N ALA A 14 -32.34 -1.09 22.04
CA ALA A 14 -33.38 -0.08 21.84
C ALA A 14 -34.31 -0.52 20.70
N ALA A 15 -35.56 -0.81 21.05
CA ALA A 15 -36.63 -1.17 20.13
C ALA A 15 -37.11 0.08 19.37
N ALA A 16 -37.11 0.01 18.04
CA ALA A 16 -37.91 0.89 17.19
C ALA A 16 -39.07 0.09 16.60
N THR A 17 -40.28 0.50 16.97
CA THR A 17 -41.55 0.02 16.46
C THR A 17 -41.81 0.60 15.07
N ALA A 18 -42.02 -0.26 14.07
CA ALA A 18 -42.62 0.12 12.80
C ALA A 18 -43.62 -0.96 12.37
N THR A 19 -44.88 -0.74 12.73
CA THR A 19 -46.04 -1.44 12.20
C THR A 19 -46.30 -0.98 10.76
N GLY A 20 -46.21 -1.90 9.81
CA GLY A 20 -46.62 -1.69 8.42
C GLY A 20 -46.58 -3.00 7.65
N ALA A 21 -47.75 -3.61 7.46
CA ALA A 21 -47.95 -4.84 6.71
C ALA A 21 -47.76 -4.60 5.20
N GLY A 22 -47.07 -5.53 4.52
CA GLY A 22 -47.17 -5.69 3.07
C GLY A 22 -45.83 -5.93 2.36
N VAL A 23 -45.75 -7.10 1.73
CA VAL A 23 -44.76 -7.50 0.70
C VAL A 23 -43.38 -7.92 1.22
N THR A 24 -43.26 -9.22 1.50
CA THR A 24 -41.99 -9.96 1.45
C THR A 24 -41.57 -10.13 -0.01
N THR A 25 -40.89 -9.15 -0.59
CA THR A 25 -39.95 -9.42 -1.68
C THR A 25 -38.62 -9.73 -1.04
N ALA A 26 -38.27 -11.01 -0.98
CA ALA A 26 -36.90 -11.42 -0.81
C ALA A 26 -36.08 -10.79 -1.95
N VAL A 27 -35.35 -9.72 -1.66
CA VAL A 27 -34.22 -9.30 -2.48
C VAL A 27 -33.11 -10.31 -2.17
N SER A 28 -33.22 -11.48 -2.79
CA SER A 28 -32.05 -12.29 -3.11
C SER A 28 -31.36 -11.62 -4.27
N GLY A 29 -30.08 -11.31 -4.11
CA GLY A 29 -29.19 -10.97 -5.21
C GLY A 29 -29.19 -9.49 -5.58
N LEU A 30 -28.31 -8.75 -4.94
CA LEU A 30 -27.27 -7.91 -5.55
C LEU A 30 -26.68 -7.12 -4.37
N GLN A 31 -25.67 -7.67 -3.71
CA GLN A 31 -24.73 -6.82 -2.99
C GLN A 31 -24.02 -6.03 -4.09
N GLY A 32 -24.44 -4.77 -4.23
CA GLY A 32 -23.74 -3.82 -5.07
C GLY A 32 -22.29 -3.81 -4.63
N SER A 33 -21.40 -4.21 -5.55
CA SER A 33 -19.99 -3.88 -5.45
C SER A 33 -19.91 -2.36 -5.34
N ILE A 34 -19.54 -1.90 -4.15
CA ILE A 34 -19.14 -0.54 -3.92
C ILE A 34 -17.80 -0.44 -4.65
N GLU A 35 -17.76 0.27 -5.78
CA GLU A 35 -16.50 0.58 -6.47
C GLU A 35 -15.54 1.19 -5.44
N GLY A 36 -14.47 0.47 -5.10
CA GLY A 36 -13.39 0.96 -4.24
C GLY A 36 -13.29 0.34 -2.84
N GLN A 37 -14.15 -0.60 -2.43
CA GLN A 37 -13.84 -1.43 -1.25
C GLN A 37 -12.99 -2.63 -1.70
N ALA A 38 -11.76 -2.68 -1.21
CA ALA A 38 -11.05 -3.94 -1.15
C ALA A 38 -11.91 -4.95 -0.37
N ASP A 39 -11.84 -6.23 -0.73
CA ASP A 39 -12.46 -7.26 0.09
C ASP A 39 -11.92 -7.10 1.52
N VAL A 40 -12.79 -7.19 2.54
CA VAL A 40 -12.36 -7.15 3.95
C VAL A 40 -11.27 -8.22 4.20
N GLN A 41 -11.30 -9.31 3.43
CA GLN A 41 -10.24 -10.32 3.44
C GLN A 41 -8.90 -9.78 2.91
N ALA A 42 -8.91 -8.97 1.86
CA ALA A 42 -7.73 -8.34 1.27
C ALA A 42 -7.12 -7.29 2.22
N GLU A 43 -7.95 -6.50 2.90
CA GLU A 43 -7.52 -5.55 3.94
C GLU A 43 -6.86 -6.23 5.14
N GLN A 44 -7.37 -7.40 5.55
CA GLN A 44 -6.78 -8.16 6.65
C GLN A 44 -5.58 -9.02 6.23
N ALA A 45 -5.42 -9.29 4.94
CA ALA A 45 -4.35 -10.12 4.42
C ALA A 45 -3.02 -9.36 4.34
N LEU A 46 -3.07 -8.07 3.99
CA LEU A 46 -1.88 -7.23 3.82
C LEU A 46 -1.36 -6.71 5.16
N THR A 47 -0.05 -6.75 5.34
CA THR A 47 0.62 -6.05 6.44
C THR A 47 1.94 -5.48 5.95
N VAL A 48 2.18 -4.19 6.15
CA VAL A 48 3.51 -3.60 5.95
C VAL A 48 4.30 -3.76 7.25
N THR A 49 5.37 -4.55 7.21
CA THR A 49 6.11 -4.95 8.42
C THR A 49 7.31 -4.03 8.68
N GLU A 50 8.01 -3.65 7.62
CA GLU A 50 9.22 -2.83 7.69
C GLU A 50 9.20 -1.77 6.59
N ILE A 51 9.75 -0.59 6.91
CA ILE A 51 10.00 0.45 5.92
C ILE A 51 11.42 0.93 6.18
N SER A 52 12.28 0.82 5.18
CA SER A 52 13.61 1.40 5.19
C SER A 52 13.68 2.52 4.16
N VAL A 53 14.49 3.53 4.48
CA VAL A 53 14.82 4.63 3.58
C VAL A 53 16.33 4.62 3.39
N SER A 54 16.76 4.69 2.14
CA SER A 54 18.16 4.70 1.73
C SER A 54 18.34 5.67 0.57
N GLY A 55 19.49 6.30 0.46
CA GLY A 55 19.76 7.35 -0.52
C GLY A 55 20.71 8.39 0.05
N ASP A 56 20.69 9.60 -0.50
CA ASP A 56 21.48 10.72 0.04
C ASP A 56 21.09 11.05 1.50
N GLN A 57 22.07 11.54 2.26
CA GLN A 57 22.11 11.54 3.73
C GLN A 57 21.16 12.55 4.38
N ASP A 58 20.55 13.44 3.61
CA ASP A 58 19.67 14.51 4.09
C ASP A 58 18.17 14.14 3.95
N ALA A 59 17.86 12.85 4.04
CA ALA A 59 16.49 12.32 4.07
C ALA A 59 15.96 12.13 5.50
N SER A 60 14.76 12.63 5.77
CA SER A 60 14.02 12.38 7.01
C SER A 60 12.72 11.61 6.71
N PHE A 61 12.42 10.61 7.54
CA PHE A 61 11.30 9.70 7.33
C PHE A 61 10.29 9.76 8.48
N THR A 62 9.01 9.72 8.16
CA THR A 62 7.90 9.66 9.11
C THR A 62 6.80 8.71 8.61
N ARG A 63 6.41 7.73 9.44
CA ARG A 63 5.18 6.96 9.21
C ARG A 63 3.97 7.81 9.56
N THR A 64 2.96 7.84 8.69
CA THR A 64 1.80 8.74 8.83
C THR A 64 0.49 8.02 9.13
N SER A 65 0.43 6.70 8.96
CA SER A 65 -0.76 5.88 9.29
C SER A 65 -0.49 4.83 10.38
N ASP A 66 -1.53 4.56 11.18
CA ASP A 66 -1.54 3.55 12.24
C ASP A 66 -1.54 2.10 11.72
N ASP A 67 -2.01 1.88 10.48
CA ASP A 67 -2.04 0.56 9.82
C ASP A 67 -0.73 0.23 9.09
N ASN A 68 0.26 1.13 9.17
CA ASN A 68 1.56 1.06 8.49
C ASN A 68 1.48 1.04 6.95
N THR A 69 0.33 1.31 6.34
CA THR A 69 0.18 1.34 4.88
C THR A 69 0.54 2.67 4.25
N GLU A 70 0.56 3.76 5.03
CA GLU A 70 0.93 5.10 4.57
C GLU A 70 2.17 5.64 5.27
N PHE A 71 3.05 6.26 4.49
CA PHE A 71 4.28 6.86 4.96
C PHE A 71 4.69 8.08 4.14
N GLN A 72 5.54 8.91 4.74
CA GLN A 72 6.05 10.14 4.16
C GLN A 72 7.55 10.25 4.42
N ALA A 73 8.32 10.71 3.44
CA ALA A 73 9.64 11.28 3.70
C ALA A 73 9.68 12.74 3.26
N ALA A 74 10.42 13.52 4.04
CA ALA A 74 10.89 14.83 3.66
C ALA A 74 12.38 14.71 3.37
N VAL A 75 12.76 14.93 2.12
CA VAL A 75 14.12 14.71 1.61
C VAL A 75 14.68 16.01 1.05
N GLU A 76 15.93 16.33 1.35
CA GLU A 76 16.67 17.37 0.64
C GLU A 76 17.52 16.69 -0.43
N LEU A 77 17.28 17.04 -1.69
CA LEU A 77 17.91 16.40 -2.83
C LEU A 77 18.53 17.47 -3.74
N ASN A 78 19.73 17.19 -4.23
CA ASN A 78 20.34 17.91 -5.34
C ASN A 78 19.92 17.30 -6.67
N ASN A 79 20.40 17.93 -7.73
CA ASN A 79 20.18 17.52 -9.11
C ASN A 79 20.90 16.19 -9.39
N GLY A 80 20.15 15.19 -9.89
CA GLY A 80 20.65 13.83 -10.10
C GLY A 80 20.85 13.02 -8.82
N ASP A 81 20.38 13.52 -7.66
CA ASP A 81 20.35 12.73 -6.44
C ASP A 81 19.10 11.83 -6.46
N SER A 82 19.33 10.56 -6.12
CA SER A 82 18.28 9.56 -5.96
C SER A 82 18.12 9.14 -4.51
N PHE A 83 16.90 8.77 -4.16
CA PHE A 83 16.59 8.15 -2.89
C PHE A 83 15.51 7.08 -3.07
N ARG A 84 15.40 6.20 -2.08
CA ARG A 84 14.63 4.97 -2.17
C ARG A 84 13.92 4.67 -0.87
N PHE A 85 12.65 4.31 -0.98
CA PHE A 85 11.92 3.59 0.06
C PHE A 85 11.89 2.11 -0.28
N VAL A 86 12.06 1.26 0.74
CA VAL A 86 11.75 -0.16 0.63
C VAL A 86 10.75 -0.52 1.69
N ALA A 87 9.56 -0.91 1.26
CA ALA A 87 8.53 -1.44 2.13
C ALA A 87 8.53 -2.97 2.05
N THR A 88 8.77 -3.63 3.18
CA THR A 88 8.53 -5.07 3.28
C THR A 88 7.04 -5.28 3.56
N VAL A 89 6.37 -5.95 2.62
CA VAL A 89 4.96 -6.29 2.70
C VAL A 89 4.78 -7.77 2.92
N GLU A 90 3.75 -8.12 3.68
CA GLU A 90 3.40 -9.48 4.00
C GLU A 90 1.97 -9.76 3.53
N ASN A 91 1.78 -10.83 2.78
CA ASN A 91 0.47 -11.38 2.46
C ASN A 91 0.23 -12.63 3.31
N SER A 92 -0.76 -12.57 4.19
CA SER A 92 -1.18 -13.67 5.05
C SER A 92 -2.28 -14.56 4.45
N ALA A 93 -2.78 -14.22 3.25
CA ALA A 93 -3.71 -15.07 2.51
C ALA A 93 -2.99 -16.19 1.77
N ALA A 94 -3.72 -17.28 1.51
CA ALA A 94 -3.25 -18.37 0.66
C ALA A 94 -3.15 -17.92 -0.81
N ASP A 95 -4.09 -17.07 -1.21
CA ASP A 95 -4.18 -16.52 -2.57
C ASP A 95 -3.33 -15.26 -2.70
N ALA A 96 -2.94 -14.98 -3.93
CA ALA A 96 -2.20 -13.76 -4.23
C ALA A 96 -3.10 -12.53 -4.12
N LEU A 97 -2.48 -11.41 -3.76
CA LEU A 97 -3.15 -10.16 -3.43
C LEU A 97 -2.67 -9.07 -4.38
N ASN A 98 -3.59 -8.45 -5.11
CA ASN A 98 -3.25 -7.24 -5.87
C ASN A 98 -3.24 -6.05 -4.92
N VAL A 99 -2.19 -5.23 -5.00
CA VAL A 99 -2.03 -4.01 -4.21
C VAL A 99 -1.87 -2.81 -5.13
N ARG A 100 -2.49 -1.70 -4.74
CA ARG A 100 -2.34 -0.39 -5.35
C ARG A 100 -1.38 0.44 -4.52
N ILE A 101 -0.37 0.98 -5.19
CA ILE A 101 0.60 1.88 -4.61
C ILE A 101 0.29 3.27 -5.16
N VAL A 102 0.02 4.22 -4.27
CA VAL A 102 -0.26 5.63 -4.64
C VAL A 102 0.85 6.49 -4.06
N ILE A 103 1.54 7.21 -4.93
CA ILE A 103 2.67 8.07 -4.61
C ILE A 103 2.27 9.50 -4.97
N LYS A 104 2.54 10.42 -4.06
CA LYS A 104 2.42 11.86 -4.31
C LYS A 104 3.78 12.48 -4.11
N ALA A 105 4.32 13.02 -5.18
CA ALA A 105 5.56 13.77 -5.24
C ALA A 105 5.34 14.99 -6.16
N PRO A 106 6.16 16.06 -6.03
CA PRO A 106 6.16 17.15 -7.01
C PRO A 106 6.60 16.68 -8.40
N ASP A 107 6.11 17.31 -9.46
CA ASP A 107 6.37 16.95 -10.87
C ASP A 107 7.86 16.91 -11.29
N LEU A 108 8.75 17.48 -10.48
CA LEU A 108 10.20 17.48 -10.70
C LEU A 108 10.89 16.21 -10.17
N ILE A 109 10.14 15.36 -9.46
CA ILE A 109 10.61 14.08 -8.95
C ILE A 109 10.07 12.98 -9.85
N ASP A 110 10.99 12.24 -10.45
CA ASP A 110 10.68 11.06 -11.25
C ASP A 110 10.57 9.85 -10.30
N ILE A 111 9.58 8.97 -10.55
CA ILE A 111 9.21 7.88 -9.64
C ILE A 111 9.18 6.54 -10.39
N GLU A 112 9.89 5.56 -9.85
CA GLU A 112 9.80 4.16 -10.25
C GLU A 112 9.34 3.29 -9.08
N VAL A 113 8.53 2.28 -9.38
CA VAL A 113 8.10 1.29 -8.40
C VAL A 113 8.51 -0.10 -8.86
N GLN A 114 9.28 -0.78 -8.03
CA GLN A 114 9.64 -2.18 -8.23
C GLN A 114 9.02 -3.05 -7.15
N SER A 115 8.71 -4.28 -7.52
CA SER A 115 8.23 -5.31 -6.61
C SER A 115 9.06 -6.55 -6.90
N GLU A 116 9.70 -7.09 -5.88
CA GLU A 116 10.39 -8.37 -5.97
C GLU A 116 10.05 -9.22 -4.75
N GLY A 117 10.31 -10.53 -4.85
CA GLY A 117 10.21 -11.45 -3.72
C GLY A 117 11.21 -11.11 -2.59
N GLU A 118 11.66 -12.12 -1.84
CA GLU A 118 12.63 -11.89 -0.74
C GLU A 118 14.03 -11.45 -1.22
N SER A 119 14.27 -11.47 -2.54
CA SER A 119 15.46 -10.92 -3.20
C SER A 119 15.72 -9.45 -2.81
N ASP A 120 16.96 -9.00 -2.94
CA ASP A 120 17.25 -7.57 -2.78
C ASP A 120 16.87 -6.86 -4.07
N LEU A 121 15.96 -5.86 -4.00
CA LEU A 121 15.64 -5.10 -5.19
C LEU A 121 16.91 -4.45 -5.69
N GLU A 122 17.19 -4.65 -6.98
CA GLU A 122 18.35 -4.09 -7.65
C GLU A 122 18.40 -2.57 -7.38
N ASP A 123 19.61 -2.06 -7.14
CA ASP A 123 19.78 -0.61 -7.03
C ASP A 123 19.36 -0.04 -8.38
N GLY A 124 18.27 0.74 -8.41
CA GLY A 124 17.79 1.43 -9.61
C GLY A 124 18.98 2.14 -10.24
N SER A 125 19.51 1.55 -11.33
CA SER A 125 20.83 1.89 -11.87
C SER A 125 20.74 2.61 -13.22
N SER A 126 19.54 3.00 -13.59
CA SER A 126 19.22 3.82 -14.74
C SER A 126 18.60 5.11 -14.22
N ASP A 127 19.25 6.23 -14.53
CA ASP A 127 18.64 7.55 -14.69
C ASP A 127 17.13 7.41 -14.88
N LEU A 128 16.34 7.83 -13.88
CA LEU A 128 14.87 7.84 -13.95
C LEU A 128 14.42 8.99 -14.85
N ASP A 129 14.99 9.09 -16.05
CA ASP A 129 14.64 10.09 -17.02
C ASP A 129 13.16 9.90 -17.40
N PRO A 130 12.36 10.97 -17.51
CA PRO A 130 10.94 10.88 -17.88
C PRO A 130 10.70 10.30 -19.29
N ASP A 131 11.78 10.19 -20.07
CA ASP A 131 11.83 9.61 -21.40
C ASP A 131 12.25 8.13 -21.39
N ASP A 132 12.81 7.64 -20.27
CA ASP A 132 13.29 6.27 -20.14
C ASP A 132 12.12 5.35 -19.80
N ASN A 133 11.58 4.77 -20.86
CA ASN A 133 10.36 4.00 -20.81
C ASN A 133 10.62 2.60 -20.22
N GLY A 134 10.76 2.54 -18.90
CA GLY A 134 10.52 1.36 -18.08
C GLY A 134 11.64 0.33 -18.08
N ASP A 135 12.49 0.39 -17.05
CA ASP A 135 12.84 -0.88 -16.42
C ASP A 135 11.65 -1.30 -15.56
N THR A 136 10.88 -2.24 -16.11
CA THR A 136 9.64 -2.70 -15.50
C THR A 136 9.98 -3.62 -14.34
N GLY A 137 10.12 -3.06 -13.14
CA GLY A 137 9.75 -3.80 -11.94
C GLY A 137 8.33 -4.37 -12.11
N ASP A 138 7.99 -5.45 -11.40
CA ASP A 138 6.71 -6.16 -11.57
C ASP A 138 5.43 -5.28 -11.36
N ALA A 139 5.58 -4.01 -10.96
CA ALA A 139 4.51 -3.05 -10.80
C ALA A 139 4.14 -2.34 -12.12
N VAL A 140 2.85 -2.34 -12.45
CA VAL A 140 2.32 -1.65 -13.64
C VAL A 140 1.79 -0.28 -13.25
N GLN A 141 2.27 0.77 -13.91
CA GLN A 141 1.70 2.11 -13.76
C GLN A 141 0.31 2.18 -14.41
N THR A 142 -0.69 2.60 -13.64
CA THR A 142 -2.11 2.69 -14.07
C THR A 142 -2.65 4.11 -14.09
N GLY A 143 -1.87 5.06 -13.57
CA GLY A 143 -2.14 6.49 -13.58
C GLY A 143 -0.93 7.26 -13.02
N GLU A 144 -1.01 8.58 -13.05
CA GLU A 144 0.00 9.46 -12.46
C GLU A 144 0.19 9.10 -10.97
N GLY A 145 1.43 8.79 -10.59
CA GLY A 145 1.79 8.33 -9.24
C GLY A 145 1.06 7.06 -8.77
N THR A 146 0.38 6.30 -9.66
CA THR A 146 -0.42 5.13 -9.26
C THR A 146 0.07 3.87 -9.95
N PHE A 147 0.48 2.90 -9.14
CA PHE A 147 1.04 1.63 -9.58
C PHE A 147 0.23 0.47 -9.00
N VAL A 148 0.22 -0.66 -9.71
CA VAL A 148 -0.41 -1.90 -9.25
C VAL A 148 0.59 -3.03 -9.38
N THR A 149 0.82 -3.75 -8.29
CA THR A 149 1.63 -4.97 -8.28
C THR A 149 0.88 -6.10 -7.58
N LYS A 150 1.40 -7.31 -7.69
CA LYS A 150 0.84 -8.52 -7.13
C LYS A 150 1.76 -9.09 -6.08
N ILE A 151 1.23 -9.30 -4.88
CA ILE A 151 1.93 -9.93 -3.76
C ILE A 151 1.52 -11.40 -3.68
N SER A 152 2.49 -12.30 -3.78
CA SER A 152 2.24 -13.73 -3.77
C SER A 152 1.61 -14.19 -2.46
N GLY A 153 0.66 -15.12 -2.55
CA GLY A 153 0.14 -15.83 -1.37
C GLY A 153 0.95 -17.08 -1.07
N SER A 154 0.71 -17.71 0.08
CA SER A 154 1.29 -19.01 0.40
C SER A 154 0.31 -19.93 1.12
N SER A 155 0.11 -21.12 0.55
CA SER A 155 -0.68 -22.17 1.19
C SER A 155 -0.09 -22.70 2.51
N SER A 156 1.16 -22.33 2.81
CA SER A 156 1.91 -22.79 3.97
C SER A 156 2.18 -21.71 5.02
N GLY A 157 1.73 -20.46 4.81
CA GLY A 157 1.95 -19.38 5.76
C GLY A 157 1.95 -18.00 5.09
N LYS A 158 2.65 -17.07 5.71
CA LYS A 158 2.82 -15.69 5.22
C LYS A 158 3.92 -15.66 4.16
N THR A 159 3.71 -14.91 3.08
CA THR A 159 4.77 -14.57 2.12
C THR A 159 5.18 -13.14 2.34
N GLN A 160 6.49 -12.88 2.34
CA GLN A 160 7.05 -11.54 2.39
C GLN A 160 7.62 -11.17 1.02
N GLU A 161 7.37 -9.93 0.61
CA GLU A 161 7.88 -9.35 -0.61
C GLU A 161 8.34 -7.92 -0.32
N LYS A 162 9.25 -7.41 -1.14
CA LYS A 162 9.75 -6.04 -1.02
C LYS A 162 9.14 -5.20 -2.14
N ILE A 163 8.62 -4.04 -1.77
CA ILE A 163 8.21 -2.99 -2.72
C ILE A 163 9.23 -1.86 -2.61
N GLY A 164 9.99 -1.66 -3.67
CA GLY A 164 10.90 -0.53 -3.83
C GLY A 164 10.17 0.64 -4.48
N ILE A 165 10.28 1.82 -3.87
CA ILE A 165 9.86 3.08 -4.49
C ILE A 165 11.13 3.91 -4.64
N PHE A 166 11.58 4.06 -5.88
CA PHE A 166 12.75 4.85 -6.25
C PHE A 166 12.29 6.20 -6.73
N ALA A 167 13.01 7.23 -6.31
CA ALA A 167 12.66 8.60 -6.60
C ALA A 167 13.92 9.42 -6.85
N GLU A 168 13.92 10.19 -7.93
CA GLU A 168 15.07 10.96 -8.38
C GLU A 168 14.64 12.38 -8.70
N VAL A 169 15.47 13.37 -8.36
CA VAL A 169 15.27 14.75 -8.82
C VAL A 169 15.76 14.86 -10.24
N ASN A 170 14.88 15.28 -11.14
CA ASN A 170 15.19 15.51 -12.53
C ASN A 170 16.47 16.36 -12.70
N ASP A 171 17.33 15.95 -13.62
CA ASP A 171 18.62 16.60 -13.96
C ASP A 171 18.52 18.07 -14.42
N THR A 172 17.30 18.59 -14.62
CA THR A 172 17.06 20.00 -14.93
C THR A 172 16.42 20.79 -13.79
N ALA A 173 16.03 20.12 -12.71
CA ALA A 173 15.38 20.72 -11.56
C ALA A 173 16.39 21.39 -10.61
N ASN A 174 15.91 22.39 -9.87
CA ASN A 174 16.70 23.04 -8.83
C ASN A 174 16.72 22.15 -7.58
N PRO A 175 17.87 22.07 -6.87
CA PRO A 175 17.94 21.45 -5.55
C PRO A 175 16.91 22.05 -4.58
N GLY A 176 16.41 21.22 -3.66
CA GLY A 176 15.45 21.66 -2.67
C GLY A 176 14.98 20.56 -1.73
N SER A 177 14.07 20.93 -0.84
CA SER A 177 13.39 20.00 0.06
C SER A 177 12.05 19.58 -0.54
N PHE A 178 11.80 18.28 -0.58
CA PHE A 178 10.60 17.68 -1.16
C PHE A 178 9.91 16.76 -0.16
N ASP A 179 8.58 16.88 -0.10
CA ASP A 179 7.74 15.96 0.64
C ASP A 179 7.19 14.91 -0.32
N ILE A 180 7.48 13.64 -0.04
CA ILE A 180 7.07 12.51 -0.86
C ILE A 180 6.29 11.55 0.03
N SER A 181 5.05 11.25 -0.36
CA SER A 181 4.16 10.37 0.39
C SER A 181 3.77 9.16 -0.46
N ALA A 182 3.65 8.01 0.18
CA ALA A 182 3.25 6.77 -0.46
C ALA A 182 2.22 6.02 0.40
N ALA A 183 1.28 5.37 -0.27
CA ALA A 183 0.24 4.54 0.34
C ALA A 183 0.13 3.20 -0.40
N ILE A 184 0.17 2.09 0.34
CA ILE A 184 0.08 0.72 -0.20
C ILE A 184 -1.25 0.10 0.24
N ASN A 185 -2.20 0.05 -0.68
CA ASN A 185 -3.57 -0.36 -0.40
C ASN A 185 -3.87 -1.71 -1.06
N PRO A 186 -4.52 -2.66 -0.36
CA PRO A 186 -5.01 -3.86 -1.03
C PRO A 186 -6.14 -3.50 -2.01
N LEU A 187 -6.25 -4.23 -3.11
CA LEU A 187 -7.34 -4.08 -4.08
C LEU A 187 -8.29 -5.27 -4.04
N SER A 188 -7.74 -6.48 -4.20
CA SER A 188 -8.52 -7.72 -4.20
C SER A 188 -7.60 -8.91 -4.06
N THR A 189 -8.13 -10.01 -3.53
CA THR A 189 -7.52 -11.32 -3.70
C THR A 189 -7.88 -11.87 -5.08
N ASP A 190 -6.92 -12.52 -5.76
CA ASP A 190 -7.19 -13.29 -6.98
C ASP A 190 -7.85 -14.62 -6.56
N ASN A 191 -9.17 -14.62 -6.38
CA ASN A 191 -9.98 -15.83 -6.19
C ASN A 191 -10.41 -16.44 -7.53
#